data_AF-A2FJ03-F1
#
_entry.id   AF-A2FJ03-F1
#
_cell.length_a   1.000
_cell.length_b   1.000
_cell.length_c   1.000
_cell.angle_alpha   90.00
_cell.angle_beta   90.00
_cell.angle_gamma   90.00
#
_symmetry.space_group_name_H-M   'P 1'
#
loop_
_entity.id
_entity.type
_entity.pdbx_description
1 polymer ?
#
loop_
_entity_poly.entity_id
_entity_poly.type
_entity_poly.pdbx_seq_one_letter_code
_entity_poly.pdbx_strand_id
1 'polypeptide(L)'
;MSFLINMESDNLSSKVLLAVIRSVKEITPERSTNDGILALMKNKSNFYILWQRQLNNSKESRTKLLKSLTLDATYDWSYGNSIFIPTTQLSKFEFGINPLTLIISHSTVDETRYFSIQQAHFAQFVFFVEKLLTYGIAHPKHEKVWSLRVLQNVNPNFGDYISPDIILETNTDDLKRFWIDVVEYYIRIIRYVQKNNQVEAFNILQEFDCDSYRYYIFSTVNRQIEPQKTSLVSLQDIMNSYDENGVLQNFDQIKSKIYLNGVETDAIIPTLSYLLSIYPVDSTKSQREEIDKKLKFEYETFCEQSALTLEEQIKNNRTRNLAQRVIMHDVIRTDRQHPAFKDQNGIGLSLLTRILKAYEIYNPNLGYVQGMNDMVVPFIDLFIPKWNENGQPTDKEGNLIDVGDVEYKIFWYNAYFLLLLKQDESLARVAEFCKEMAAKTMKIINKISPPTSLWLHINKLTDLMWGYSDYVMLFKRSITDIWPVWSRMLCSESPNHWFVYFIAGTVVELASYMSKQQRVVITAILTEFTNFMTTIDPMKICDFAYYFMKKYYVQEPKEEEKKEVHEDLKYEFFKLYCE
;
A
#
# COMPACT_ATOMS: atom_id res chain seq x y z
N MET A 1 2.13 -20.27 46.37
CA MET A 1 3.07 -21.21 47.04
C MET A 1 2.72 -22.67 46.72
N SER A 2 2.55 -23.03 45.44
CA SER A 2 2.23 -24.42 45.04
C SER A 2 2.65 -24.77 43.59
N PHE A 3 3.68 -24.09 43.05
CA PHE A 3 4.21 -24.37 41.70
C PHE A 3 5.73 -24.67 41.68
N LEU A 4 6.34 -24.93 42.84
CA LEU A 4 7.80 -24.98 43.00
C LEU A 4 8.39 -26.40 43.18
N ILE A 5 7.64 -27.49 43.04
CA ILE A 5 8.13 -28.83 43.45
C ILE A 5 8.32 -29.85 42.30
N ASN A 6 8.07 -29.52 41.02
CA ASN A 6 8.17 -30.52 39.94
C ASN A 6 9.26 -30.29 38.86
N MET A 7 10.36 -29.58 39.17
CA MET A 7 11.44 -29.35 38.17
C MET A 7 12.79 -30.05 38.46
N GLU A 8 12.87 -30.99 39.40
CA GLU A 8 14.12 -31.70 39.73
C GLU A 8 14.40 -32.98 38.91
N SER A 9 13.68 -33.24 37.80
CA SER A 9 13.88 -34.45 36.98
C SER A 9 14.18 -34.21 35.49
N ASP A 10 14.70 -33.04 35.12
CA ASP A 10 15.21 -32.83 33.75
C ASP A 10 16.68 -33.28 33.64
N ASN A 11 16.83 -34.56 33.30
CA ASN A 11 18.09 -35.24 32.97
C ASN A 11 18.99 -34.36 32.06
N LEU A 12 20.25 -34.15 32.46
CA LEU A 12 21.24 -33.30 31.77
C LEU A 12 21.59 -33.73 30.32
N SER A 13 21.10 -34.87 29.84
CA SER A 13 21.52 -35.52 28.59
C SER A 13 20.85 -35.00 27.30
N SER A 14 19.84 -34.11 27.37
CA SER A 14 19.06 -33.65 26.20
C SER A 14 19.18 -32.16 25.86
N LYS A 15 20.09 -31.41 26.47
CA LYS A 15 20.27 -29.97 26.21
C LYS A 15 21.11 -29.74 24.94
N VAL A 16 20.55 -29.01 23.97
CA VAL A 16 21.22 -28.61 22.72
C VAL A 16 21.54 -27.12 22.78
N LEU A 17 22.81 -26.76 22.58
CA LEU A 17 23.22 -25.36 22.44
C LEU A 17 22.93 -24.87 21.01
N LEU A 18 22.08 -23.86 20.89
CA LEU A 18 21.69 -23.29 19.61
C LEU A 18 22.60 -22.13 19.20
N ALA A 19 22.90 -21.22 20.13
CA ALA A 19 23.77 -20.08 19.90
C ALA A 19 24.51 -19.67 21.17
N VAL A 20 25.68 -19.03 21.02
CA VAL A 20 26.49 -18.54 22.13
C VAL A 20 27.21 -17.24 21.75
N ILE A 21 27.15 -16.25 22.63
CA ILE A 21 27.92 -15.01 22.57
C ILE A 21 28.91 -15.02 23.74
N ARG A 22 30.20 -14.92 23.40
CA ARG A 22 31.29 -14.87 24.37
C ARG A 22 31.59 -13.43 24.77
N SER A 23 32.20 -13.25 25.94
CA SER A 23 32.65 -11.95 26.45
C SER A 23 31.56 -10.88 26.40
N VAL A 24 30.40 -11.21 26.96
CA VAL A 24 29.28 -10.28 27.16
C VAL A 24 29.44 -9.67 28.55
N LYS A 25 29.17 -8.36 28.71
CA LYS A 25 29.20 -7.67 30.01
C LYS A 25 27.82 -7.20 30.39
N GLU A 26 27.35 -7.56 31.57
CA GLU A 26 26.09 -7.01 32.08
C GLU A 26 26.33 -5.58 32.60
N ILE A 27 25.58 -4.63 32.04
CA ILE A 27 25.59 -3.22 32.43
C ILE A 27 24.60 -3.09 33.60
N THR A 28 25.09 -2.70 34.77
CA THR A 28 24.23 -2.39 35.93
C THR A 28 24.28 -0.89 36.23
N PRO A 29 23.24 -0.32 36.86
CA PRO A 29 23.23 1.11 37.23
C PRO A 29 24.38 1.52 38.16
N GLU A 30 24.95 0.58 38.92
CA GLU A 30 25.89 0.87 40.00
C GLU A 30 27.32 0.33 39.76
N ARG A 31 27.53 -0.67 38.88
CA ARG A 31 28.87 -1.26 38.55
C ARG A 31 28.93 -1.92 37.16
N SER A 32 30.07 -1.83 36.46
CA SER A 32 30.33 -2.75 35.33
C SER A 32 30.70 -4.12 35.87
N THR A 33 29.97 -5.17 35.49
CA THR A 33 30.26 -6.54 35.92
C THR A 33 31.36 -7.20 35.08
N ASN A 34 31.86 -8.34 35.55
CA ASN A 34 32.84 -9.16 34.84
C ASN A 34 32.26 -9.72 33.53
N ASP A 35 33.12 -10.01 32.55
CA ASP A 35 32.75 -10.72 31.33
C ASP A 35 32.04 -12.05 31.64
N GLY A 36 31.15 -12.47 30.76
CA GLY A 36 30.42 -13.72 30.86
C GLY A 36 29.99 -14.25 29.49
N ILE A 37 29.13 -15.26 29.53
CA ILE A 37 28.64 -15.97 28.35
C ILE A 37 27.13 -15.89 28.33
N LEU A 38 26.57 -15.45 27.19
CA LEU A 38 25.15 -15.52 26.90
C LEU A 38 24.90 -16.66 25.89
N ALA A 39 23.95 -17.54 26.16
CA ALA A 39 23.65 -18.69 25.33
C ALA A 39 22.14 -18.91 25.16
N LEU A 40 21.78 -19.41 23.98
CA LEU A 40 20.44 -19.89 23.66
C LEU A 40 20.46 -21.41 23.60
N MET A 41 19.57 -22.06 24.35
CA MET A 41 19.53 -23.51 24.49
C MET A 41 18.14 -24.06 24.19
N LYS A 42 18.06 -25.26 23.60
CA LYS A 42 16.84 -26.07 23.47
C LYS A 42 16.96 -27.27 24.40
N ASN A 43 15.94 -27.52 25.22
CA ASN A 43 15.81 -28.75 25.99
C ASN A 43 14.43 -29.34 25.76
N LYS A 44 14.37 -30.53 25.15
CA LYS A 44 13.12 -31.16 24.69
C LYS A 44 12.31 -30.16 23.85
N SER A 45 11.16 -29.71 24.37
CA SER A 45 10.22 -28.82 23.70
C SER A 45 10.33 -27.36 24.13
N ASN A 46 11.31 -26.99 24.96
CA ASN A 46 11.42 -25.66 25.53
C ASN A 46 12.74 -24.98 25.15
N PHE A 47 12.70 -23.66 25.00
CA PHE A 47 13.87 -22.82 24.74
C PHE A 47 14.24 -22.01 25.99
N TYR A 48 15.53 -21.79 26.18
CA TYR A 48 16.07 -21.14 27.37
C TYR A 48 17.14 -20.12 27.01
N ILE A 49 17.14 -19.00 27.73
CA ILE A 49 18.25 -18.06 27.77
C ILE A 49 19.10 -18.37 29.00
N LEU A 50 20.40 -18.51 28.77
CA LEU A 50 21.40 -18.68 29.80
C LEU A 50 22.37 -17.50 29.77
N TRP A 51 22.53 -16.80 30.88
CA TRP A 51 23.66 -15.91 31.12
C TRP A 51 24.45 -16.42 32.31
N GLN A 52 25.73 -16.72 32.08
CA GLN A 52 26.65 -17.15 33.12
C GLN A 52 27.83 -16.17 33.21
N ARG A 53 28.03 -15.63 34.41
CA ARG A 53 29.18 -14.78 34.71
C ARG A 53 30.47 -15.61 34.70
N GLN A 54 31.51 -15.13 34.04
CA GLN A 54 32.80 -15.81 34.05
C GLN A 54 33.52 -15.54 35.39
N LEU A 55 33.73 -16.59 36.16
CA LEU A 55 34.67 -16.57 37.28
C LEU A 55 36.09 -16.66 36.70
N ASN A 56 37.00 -15.83 37.20
CA ASN A 56 38.38 -15.68 36.70
C ASN A 56 39.17 -17.01 36.79
N ASN A 57 38.99 -17.91 35.82
CA ASN A 57 39.91 -18.96 35.36
C ASN A 57 39.12 -20.12 34.75
N SER A 58 39.12 -20.23 33.43
CA SER A 58 39.52 -21.46 32.74
C SER A 58 39.29 -21.39 31.22
N LYS A 59 40.32 -21.77 30.47
CA LYS A 59 40.22 -22.13 29.05
C LYS A 59 39.63 -23.55 28.96
N GLU A 60 38.31 -23.70 29.02
CA GLU A 60 37.67 -25.02 28.88
C GLU A 60 37.09 -25.30 27.49
N SER A 61 37.17 -26.57 27.08
CA SER A 61 36.66 -27.12 25.83
C SER A 61 35.14 -27.00 25.71
N ARG A 62 34.63 -26.90 24.47
CA ARG A 62 33.21 -26.72 24.09
C ARG A 62 32.26 -27.72 24.78
N THR A 63 32.70 -28.95 25.03
CA THR A 63 31.93 -30.03 25.68
C THR A 63 31.91 -29.91 27.22
N LYS A 64 32.95 -29.33 27.82
CA LYS A 64 32.99 -29.01 29.25
C LYS A 64 32.16 -27.77 29.58
N LEU A 65 32.24 -26.76 28.72
CA LEU A 65 31.44 -25.54 28.80
C LEU A 65 29.93 -25.87 28.89
N LEU A 66 29.42 -26.73 28.01
CA LEU A 66 28.01 -27.19 28.02
C LEU A 66 27.58 -27.85 29.34
N LYS A 67 28.47 -28.59 29.99
CA LYS A 67 28.21 -29.23 31.29
C LYS A 67 28.32 -28.25 32.46
N SER A 68 29.21 -27.26 32.36
CA SER A 68 29.40 -26.21 33.38
C SER A 68 28.35 -25.10 33.30
N LEU A 69 27.76 -24.89 32.12
CA LEU A 69 26.82 -23.82 31.80
C LEU A 69 25.51 -23.86 32.62
N THR A 70 25.20 -24.96 33.31
CA THR A 70 23.94 -25.11 34.05
C THR A 70 24.11 -25.36 35.55
N LEU A 71 25.35 -25.44 36.06
CA LEU A 71 25.61 -25.78 37.46
C LEU A 71 25.36 -24.61 38.44
N ASP A 72 25.54 -23.37 38.00
CA ASP A 72 25.45 -22.17 38.85
C ASP A 72 24.30 -21.20 38.46
N ALA A 73 23.46 -21.58 37.49
CA ALA A 73 22.44 -20.69 36.95
C ALA A 73 21.12 -20.83 37.72
N THR A 74 20.55 -19.71 38.15
CA THR A 74 19.30 -19.66 38.91
C THR A 74 18.15 -19.13 38.05
N TYR A 75 16.91 -19.31 38.51
CA TYR A 75 15.73 -18.64 37.95
C TYR A 75 15.56 -17.21 38.51
N ASP A 76 16.58 -16.69 39.19
CA ASP A 76 16.55 -15.35 39.80
C ASP A 76 16.92 -14.29 38.74
N TRP A 77 15.95 -13.45 38.40
CA TRP A 77 16.09 -12.42 37.37
C TRP A 77 16.89 -11.19 37.84
N SER A 78 17.30 -11.13 39.10
CA SER A 78 18.03 -9.98 39.65
C SER A 78 19.40 -9.75 39.00
N TYR A 79 19.81 -8.48 39.01
CA TYR A 79 21.08 -8.03 38.44
C TYR A 79 22.31 -8.71 39.07
N GLY A 80 23.30 -9.03 38.24
CA GLY A 80 24.57 -9.63 38.68
C GLY A 80 24.55 -11.14 38.94
N ASN A 81 23.37 -11.75 38.94
CA ASN A 81 23.20 -13.20 39.05
C ASN A 81 23.19 -13.89 37.68
N SER A 82 23.72 -15.11 37.62
CA SER A 82 23.62 -15.97 36.44
C SER A 82 22.17 -16.43 36.27
N ILE A 83 21.60 -16.29 35.07
CA ILE A 83 20.20 -16.68 34.77
C ILE A 83 20.14 -17.91 33.90
N PHE A 84 19.20 -18.80 34.19
CA PHE A 84 18.71 -19.83 33.28
C PHE A 84 17.19 -19.77 33.26
N ILE A 85 16.64 -19.12 32.23
CA ILE A 85 15.21 -18.80 32.18
C ILE A 85 14.56 -19.36 30.91
N PRO A 86 13.32 -19.87 30.98
CA PRO A 86 12.56 -20.22 29.77
C PRO A 86 12.29 -18.95 28.97
N THR A 87 12.42 -19.03 27.64
CA THR A 87 12.14 -17.86 26.79
C THR A 87 10.71 -17.37 26.94
N THR A 88 9.74 -18.23 27.26
CA THR A 88 8.33 -17.85 27.48
C THR A 88 8.14 -16.87 28.65
N GLN A 89 9.09 -16.76 29.59
CA GLN A 89 9.05 -15.77 30.66
C GLN A 89 9.61 -14.40 30.24
N LEU A 90 10.08 -14.27 29.00
CA LEU A 90 10.58 -13.02 28.43
C LEU A 90 9.50 -12.33 27.60
N SER A 91 9.58 -11.01 27.50
CA SER A 91 8.65 -10.20 26.69
C SER A 91 9.29 -9.74 25.38
N LYS A 92 10.52 -9.25 25.42
CA LYS A 92 11.21 -8.72 24.24
C LYS A 92 12.74 -8.75 24.36
N PHE A 93 13.39 -8.72 23.21
CA PHE A 93 14.80 -8.42 23.03
C PHE A 93 14.92 -7.05 22.33
N GLU A 94 15.71 -6.12 22.84
CA GLU A 94 15.97 -4.83 22.19
C GLU A 94 17.45 -4.67 21.89
N PHE A 95 17.74 -3.88 20.87
CA PHE A 95 19.10 -3.66 20.38
C PHE A 95 19.46 -2.18 20.48
N GLY A 96 20.66 -1.89 20.98
CA GLY A 96 21.25 -0.55 21.02
C GLY A 96 22.65 -0.51 20.43
N ILE A 97 23.11 0.68 20.04
CA ILE A 97 24.48 0.92 19.54
C ILE A 97 25.22 1.92 20.44
N ASN A 98 26.55 1.85 20.41
CA ASN A 98 27.48 2.70 21.15
C ASN A 98 27.37 2.58 22.69
N PRO A 99 27.73 1.43 23.29
CA PRO A 99 28.21 0.18 22.66
C PRO A 99 27.07 -0.72 22.16
N LEU A 100 27.39 -1.74 21.34
CA LEU A 100 26.41 -2.76 20.95
C LEU A 100 25.81 -3.39 22.22
N THR A 101 24.51 -3.22 22.40
CA THR A 101 23.82 -3.62 23.62
C THR A 101 22.63 -4.49 23.26
N LEU A 102 22.56 -5.67 23.87
CA LEU A 102 21.38 -6.52 23.89
C LEU A 102 20.64 -6.28 25.19
N ILE A 103 19.36 -5.96 25.09
CA ILE A 103 18.49 -5.64 26.21
C ILE A 103 17.44 -6.76 26.27
N ILE A 104 17.24 -7.37 27.44
CA ILE A 104 16.29 -8.46 27.62
C ILE A 104 15.30 -8.06 28.71
N SER A 105 14.02 -8.03 28.34
CA SER A 105 12.93 -7.69 29.27
C SER A 105 12.17 -8.94 29.71
N HIS A 106 11.85 -9.02 30.99
CA HIS A 106 10.98 -10.06 31.55
C HIS A 106 9.50 -9.77 31.21
N SER A 107 8.64 -10.77 31.26
CA SER A 107 7.20 -10.61 30.99
C SER A 107 6.40 -10.10 32.18
N THR A 108 6.76 -10.53 33.39
CA THR A 108 6.03 -10.19 34.63
C THR A 108 6.79 -9.31 35.62
N VAL A 109 8.11 -9.15 35.45
CA VAL A 109 8.95 -8.37 36.36
C VAL A 109 9.29 -7.09 35.62
N ASP A 110 9.09 -5.94 36.27
CA ASP A 110 9.44 -4.62 35.73
C ASP A 110 10.95 -4.35 35.83
N GLU A 111 11.74 -5.36 35.45
CA GLU A 111 13.20 -5.31 35.42
C GLU A 111 13.68 -5.79 34.06
N THR A 112 14.49 -4.95 33.42
CA THR A 112 15.13 -5.22 32.13
C THR A 112 16.62 -5.33 32.37
N ARG A 113 17.29 -6.31 31.76
CA ARG A 113 18.75 -6.52 31.87
C ARG A 113 19.46 -6.07 30.60
N TYR A 114 20.61 -5.43 30.78
CA TYR A 114 21.38 -4.81 29.69
C TYR A 114 22.72 -5.52 29.52
N PHE A 115 23.04 -5.92 28.31
CA PHE A 115 24.23 -6.70 27.99
C PHE A 115 25.04 -6.01 26.90
N SER A 116 26.20 -5.45 27.26
CA SER A 116 27.16 -4.93 26.29
C SER A 116 27.92 -6.08 25.64
N ILE A 117 27.98 -6.05 24.31
CA ILE A 117 28.65 -7.06 23.49
C ILE A 117 29.85 -6.39 22.82
N GLN A 118 31.03 -7.00 22.95
CA GLN A 118 32.22 -6.51 22.28
C GLN A 118 32.11 -6.68 20.77
N GLN A 119 32.65 -5.72 20.01
CA GLN A 119 32.59 -5.71 18.54
C GLN A 119 33.15 -6.99 17.91
N ALA A 120 34.20 -7.58 18.51
CA ALA A 120 34.80 -8.84 18.06
C ALA A 120 33.84 -10.05 18.10
N HIS A 121 32.71 -9.93 18.80
CA HIS A 121 31.67 -10.95 18.91
C HIS A 121 30.38 -10.60 18.16
N PHE A 122 30.41 -9.59 17.28
CA PHE A 122 29.25 -9.21 16.47
C PHE A 122 28.68 -10.39 15.66
N ALA A 123 29.54 -11.19 15.00
CA ALA A 123 29.07 -12.36 14.25
C ALA A 123 28.34 -13.40 15.14
N GLN A 124 28.74 -13.54 16.41
CA GLN A 124 28.06 -14.42 17.37
C GLN A 124 26.70 -13.85 17.77
N PHE A 125 26.61 -12.53 17.90
CA PHE A 125 25.35 -11.83 18.13
C PHE A 125 24.39 -11.97 16.94
N VAL A 126 24.87 -11.80 15.70
CA VAL A 126 24.09 -12.03 14.48
C VAL A 126 23.54 -13.46 14.46
N PHE A 127 24.38 -14.45 14.71
CA PHE A 127 23.97 -15.86 14.76
C PHE A 127 22.98 -16.14 15.88
N PHE A 128 23.12 -15.48 17.04
CA PHE A 128 22.16 -15.57 18.13
C PHE A 128 20.78 -15.03 17.73
N VAL A 129 20.74 -13.86 17.09
CA VAL A 129 19.51 -13.26 16.55
C VAL A 129 18.88 -14.14 15.46
N GLU A 130 19.70 -14.69 14.57
CA GLU A 130 19.26 -15.66 13.56
C GLU A 130 18.48 -16.80 14.21
N LYS A 131 19.06 -17.45 15.24
CA LYS A 131 18.43 -18.61 15.90
C LYS A 131 17.15 -18.27 16.65
N LEU A 132 17.03 -17.07 17.22
CA LEU A 132 15.76 -16.61 17.80
C LEU A 132 14.63 -16.62 16.76
N LEU A 133 14.93 -16.21 15.53
CA LEU A 133 13.98 -16.15 14.42
C LEU A 133 13.77 -17.52 13.76
N THR A 134 14.85 -18.28 13.49
CA THR A 134 14.77 -19.61 12.84
C THR A 134 13.90 -20.57 13.63
N TYR A 135 14.00 -20.54 14.97
CA TYR A 135 13.24 -21.43 15.85
C TYR A 135 11.88 -20.84 16.27
N GLY A 136 11.49 -19.69 15.73
CA GLY A 136 10.20 -19.06 16.05
C GLY A 136 10.08 -18.64 17.52
N ILE A 137 11.19 -18.34 18.18
CA ILE A 137 11.23 -17.93 19.59
C ILE A 137 10.79 -16.46 19.71
N ALA A 138 11.18 -15.65 18.72
CA ALA A 138 10.82 -14.25 18.64
C ALA A 138 10.57 -13.84 17.19
N HIS A 139 9.93 -12.69 16.99
CA HIS A 139 9.74 -12.09 15.67
C HIS A 139 10.08 -10.60 15.69
N PRO A 140 10.45 -10.00 14.55
CA PRO A 140 10.63 -8.56 14.46
C PRO A 140 9.38 -7.82 14.90
N LYS A 141 9.55 -6.84 15.80
CA LYS A 141 8.52 -5.89 16.23
C LYS A 141 9.09 -4.48 16.18
N HIS A 142 8.37 -3.57 15.54
CA HIS A 142 8.79 -2.20 15.40
C HIS A 142 8.17 -1.38 16.52
N GLU A 143 8.99 -1.04 17.52
CA GLU A 143 8.69 -0.04 18.54
C GLU A 143 9.63 1.17 18.33
N LYS A 144 9.67 2.14 19.26
CA LYS A 144 10.65 3.25 19.21
C LYS A 144 12.12 2.76 19.21
N VAL A 145 12.35 1.48 19.50
CA VAL A 145 13.64 0.79 19.56
C VAL A 145 13.58 -0.45 18.66
N TRP A 146 14.69 -0.80 18.01
CA TRP A 146 14.81 -2.04 17.23
C TRP A 146 14.64 -3.25 18.17
N SER A 147 13.57 -4.04 17.99
CA SER A 147 13.18 -5.04 18.97
C SER A 147 12.63 -6.33 18.36
N LEU A 148 12.89 -7.46 19.00
CA LEU A 148 12.18 -8.70 18.75
C LEU A 148 11.18 -8.95 19.87
N ARG A 149 9.92 -9.23 19.53
CA ARG A 149 8.93 -9.68 20.51
C ARG A 149 9.01 -11.19 20.66
N VAL A 150 8.99 -11.65 21.90
CA VAL A 150 9.01 -13.07 22.25
C VAL A 150 7.61 -13.67 22.08
N LEU A 151 7.54 -14.81 21.40
CA LEU A 151 6.30 -15.57 21.21
C LEU A 151 6.04 -16.45 22.43
N GLN A 152 4.79 -16.44 22.91
CA GLN A 152 4.40 -17.23 24.08
C GLN A 152 4.11 -18.70 23.72
N ASN A 153 3.68 -18.95 22.48
CA ASN A 153 3.35 -20.27 21.97
C ASN A 153 4.30 -20.68 20.84
N VAL A 154 5.50 -21.14 21.20
CA VAL A 154 6.51 -21.59 20.23
C VAL A 154 6.31 -23.07 19.91
N ASN A 155 6.20 -23.42 18.62
CA ASN A 155 6.31 -24.83 18.22
C ASN A 155 7.78 -25.25 18.32
N PRO A 156 8.12 -26.26 19.15
CA PRO A 156 9.50 -26.68 19.37
C PRO A 156 10.21 -27.18 18.11
N ASN A 157 9.43 -27.62 17.11
CA ASN A 157 9.93 -28.19 15.86
C ASN A 157 9.93 -27.16 14.71
N PHE A 158 9.56 -25.90 14.96
CA PHE A 158 9.49 -24.88 13.91
C PHE A 158 10.82 -24.74 13.15
N GLY A 159 11.94 -24.68 13.89
CA GLY A 159 13.27 -24.58 13.29
C GLY A 159 13.67 -25.79 12.46
N ASP A 160 13.09 -26.97 12.72
CA ASP A 160 13.38 -28.20 11.97
C ASP A 160 12.72 -28.17 10.57
N TYR A 161 11.71 -27.32 10.37
CA TYR A 161 11.08 -27.10 9.07
C TYR A 161 11.84 -26.12 8.19
N ILE A 162 12.70 -25.26 8.75
CA ILE A 162 13.37 -24.20 7.99
C ILE A 162 14.62 -24.75 7.29
N SER A 163 14.77 -24.44 5.99
CA SER A 163 15.96 -24.86 5.25
C SER A 163 17.24 -24.26 5.86
N PRO A 164 18.31 -25.06 6.06
CA PRO A 164 19.61 -24.56 6.50
C PRO A 164 20.23 -23.50 5.59
N ASP A 165 19.81 -23.42 4.32
CA ASP A 165 20.30 -22.43 3.35
C ASP A 165 19.73 -21.02 3.61
N ILE A 166 18.70 -20.90 4.45
CA ILE A 166 18.13 -19.61 4.84
C ILE A 166 18.92 -19.10 6.06
N ILE A 167 19.93 -18.27 5.78
CA ILE A 167 20.82 -17.68 6.78
C ILE A 167 20.70 -16.16 6.85
N LEU A 168 20.94 -15.59 8.03
CA LEU A 168 20.99 -14.13 8.23
C LEU A 168 22.37 -13.63 7.83
N GLU A 169 22.46 -13.04 6.64
CA GLU A 169 23.70 -12.44 6.14
C GLU A 169 23.71 -10.95 6.48
N THR A 170 24.74 -10.50 7.20
CA THR A 170 24.97 -9.09 7.47
C THR A 170 26.46 -8.80 7.58
N ASN A 171 26.89 -7.70 6.97
CA ASN A 171 28.31 -7.32 6.85
C ASN A 171 28.58 -5.94 7.49
N THR A 172 27.70 -5.47 8.37
CA THR A 172 27.70 -4.11 8.88
C THR A 172 27.35 -4.10 10.36
N ASP A 173 28.02 -3.21 11.09
CA ASP A 173 27.75 -2.91 12.49
C ASP A 173 26.79 -1.72 12.68
N ASP A 174 26.41 -1.06 11.59
CA ASP A 174 25.29 -0.11 11.58
C ASP A 174 23.97 -0.81 11.92
N LEU A 175 23.37 -0.46 13.07
CA LEU A 175 22.19 -1.14 13.58
C LEU A 175 20.95 -0.91 12.71
N LYS A 176 20.87 0.23 12.03
CA LYS A 176 19.78 0.49 11.08
C LYS A 176 19.84 -0.48 9.91
N ARG A 177 21.02 -0.69 9.33
CA ARG A 177 21.22 -1.65 8.24
C ARG A 177 21.10 -3.10 8.73
N PHE A 178 21.64 -3.44 9.89
CA PHE A 178 21.45 -4.75 10.51
C PHE A 178 19.95 -5.07 10.68
N TRP A 179 19.17 -4.12 11.19
CA TRP A 179 17.73 -4.31 11.37
C TRP A 179 16.99 -4.59 10.06
N ILE A 180 17.40 -3.93 8.97
CA ILE A 180 16.88 -4.20 7.62
C ILE A 180 17.19 -5.66 7.24
N ASP A 181 18.42 -6.13 7.45
CA ASP A 181 18.84 -7.50 7.13
C ASP A 181 18.07 -8.54 7.98
N VAL A 182 17.82 -8.25 9.27
CA VAL A 182 17.01 -9.07 10.19
C VAL A 182 15.57 -9.22 9.67
N VAL A 183 14.95 -8.11 9.25
CA VAL A 183 13.61 -8.16 8.67
C VAL A 183 13.63 -8.94 7.35
N GLU A 184 14.58 -8.70 6.43
CA GLU A 184 14.73 -9.47 5.18
C GLU A 184 14.92 -10.97 5.40
N TYR A 185 15.70 -11.34 6.40
CA TYR A 185 15.86 -12.73 6.82
C TYR A 185 14.54 -13.35 7.25
N TYR A 186 13.79 -12.67 8.13
CA TYR A 186 12.51 -13.16 8.60
C TYR A 186 11.49 -13.33 7.46
N ILE A 187 11.52 -12.45 6.47
CA ILE A 187 10.66 -12.54 5.28
C ILE A 187 10.98 -13.80 4.46
N ARG A 188 12.25 -14.17 4.34
CA ARG A 188 12.67 -15.41 3.66
C ARG A 188 12.13 -16.64 4.39
N ILE A 189 12.13 -16.65 5.72
CA ILE A 189 11.49 -17.70 6.53
C ILE A 189 9.99 -17.79 6.20
N ILE A 190 9.26 -16.66 6.25
CA ILE A 190 7.80 -16.64 5.98
C ILE A 190 7.49 -17.18 4.59
N ARG A 191 8.20 -16.70 3.56
CA ARG A 191 8.02 -17.15 2.17
C ARG A 191 8.28 -18.65 2.02
N TYR A 192 9.30 -19.15 2.71
CA TYR A 192 9.62 -20.57 2.69
C TYR A 192 8.51 -21.41 3.34
N VAL A 193 8.00 -20.98 4.51
CA VAL A 193 6.88 -21.65 5.20
C VAL A 193 5.62 -21.65 4.32
N GLN A 194 5.28 -20.52 3.70
CA GLN A 194 4.14 -20.39 2.80
C GLN A 194 4.27 -21.32 1.57
N LYS A 195 5.44 -21.34 0.94
CA LYS A 195 5.68 -22.18 -0.26
C LYS A 195 5.53 -23.67 0.04
N ASN A 196 5.91 -24.11 1.24
CA ASN A 196 5.87 -25.51 1.63
C ASN A 196 4.57 -25.93 2.35
N ASN A 197 3.57 -25.03 2.44
CA ASN A 197 2.24 -25.28 2.97
C ASN A 197 2.21 -25.95 4.37
N GLN A 198 3.13 -25.56 5.25
CA GLN A 198 3.30 -26.14 6.59
C GLN A 198 2.23 -25.61 7.56
N VAL A 199 1.02 -26.16 7.53
CA VAL A 199 -0.18 -25.70 8.29
C VAL A 199 0.10 -25.48 9.79
N GLU A 200 0.93 -26.31 10.43
CA GLU A 200 1.29 -26.16 11.84
C GLU A 200 2.18 -24.95 12.12
N ALA A 201 3.03 -24.58 11.15
CA ALA A 201 3.83 -23.37 11.23
C ALA A 201 2.94 -22.12 11.17
N PHE A 202 1.83 -22.15 10.40
CA PHE A 202 0.89 -21.03 10.29
C PHE A 202 0.24 -20.61 11.60
N ASN A 203 0.10 -21.51 12.58
CA ASN A 203 -0.49 -21.17 13.88
C ASN A 203 0.45 -20.35 14.78
N ILE A 204 1.77 -20.56 14.65
CA ILE A 204 2.81 -19.80 15.37
C ILE A 204 2.90 -18.37 14.82
N LEU A 205 2.66 -18.27 13.52
CA LEU A 205 2.63 -17.06 12.74
C LEU A 205 1.39 -16.18 13.03
N GLN A 206 0.45 -16.57 13.89
CA GLN A 206 -0.74 -15.74 14.18
C GLN A 206 -0.43 -14.45 14.96
N GLU A 207 0.73 -14.35 15.62
CA GLU A 207 1.17 -13.16 16.37
C GLU A 207 2.04 -12.19 15.55
N PHE A 208 1.91 -12.18 14.21
CA PHE A 208 2.73 -11.29 13.38
C PHE A 208 2.40 -9.81 13.50
N ASP A 209 3.45 -9.01 13.52
CA ASP A 209 3.39 -7.56 13.45
C ASP A 209 3.54 -7.08 12.00
N CYS A 210 2.43 -6.63 11.39
CA CYS A 210 2.47 -5.97 10.09
C CYS A 210 3.24 -4.64 10.13
N ASP A 211 3.39 -4.01 11.30
CA ASP A 211 4.04 -2.71 11.48
C ASP A 211 5.54 -2.75 11.14
N SER A 212 6.25 -3.75 11.65
CA SER A 212 7.67 -3.99 11.31
C SER A 212 7.91 -4.10 9.83
N TYR A 213 7.04 -4.85 9.16
CA TYR A 213 7.17 -5.09 7.74
C TYR A 213 6.82 -3.85 6.92
N ARG A 214 5.74 -3.14 7.31
CA ARG A 214 5.38 -1.84 6.77
C ARG A 214 6.57 -0.88 6.88
N TYR A 215 7.24 -0.80 8.03
CA TYR A 215 8.44 0.05 8.19
C TYR A 215 9.57 -0.34 7.23
N TYR A 216 9.84 -1.64 7.06
CA TYR A 216 10.85 -2.11 6.13
C TYR A 216 10.54 -1.74 4.67
N ILE A 217 9.30 -1.94 4.20
CA ILE A 217 8.92 -1.52 2.85
C ILE A 217 9.05 -0.02 2.72
N PHE A 218 8.54 0.74 3.68
CA PHE A 218 8.50 2.20 3.64
C PHE A 218 9.90 2.79 3.61
N SER A 219 10.79 2.31 4.47
CA SER A 219 12.19 2.72 4.46
C SER A 219 12.90 2.34 3.15
N THR A 220 12.54 1.20 2.54
CA THR A 220 13.10 0.78 1.25
C THR A 220 12.61 1.67 0.10
N VAL A 221 11.32 1.93 0.03
CA VAL A 221 10.70 2.80 -0.96
C VAL A 221 11.25 4.21 -0.84
N ASN A 222 11.24 4.79 0.37
CA ASN A 222 11.76 6.13 0.60
C ASN A 222 13.24 6.24 0.20
N ARG A 223 14.07 5.26 0.57
CA ARG A 223 15.49 5.24 0.19
C ARG A 223 15.70 5.18 -1.33
N GLN A 224 14.79 4.58 -2.08
CA GLN A 224 14.92 4.44 -3.53
C GLN A 224 14.25 5.59 -4.29
N ILE A 225 13.10 6.08 -3.83
CA ILE A 225 12.30 7.10 -4.51
C ILE A 225 12.72 8.52 -4.10
N GLU A 226 12.84 8.81 -2.81
CA GLU A 226 13.10 10.18 -2.33
C GLU A 226 14.34 10.82 -2.97
N PRO A 227 15.48 10.12 -3.16
CA PRO A 227 16.64 10.71 -3.82
C PRO A 227 16.42 11.05 -5.31
N GLN A 228 15.40 10.47 -5.95
CA GLN A 228 15.07 10.74 -7.35
C GLN A 228 14.07 11.90 -7.49
N LYS A 229 13.37 12.27 -6.41
CA LYS A 229 12.34 13.30 -6.46
C LYS A 229 12.93 14.70 -6.66
N THR A 230 12.22 15.49 -7.45
CA THR A 230 12.49 16.90 -7.71
C THR A 230 11.25 17.73 -7.34
N SER A 231 11.12 18.94 -7.89
CA SER A 231 9.88 19.71 -7.79
C SER A 231 8.74 19.05 -8.57
N LEU A 232 7.51 19.43 -8.20
CA LEU A 232 6.31 19.19 -9.00
C LEU A 232 6.49 19.79 -10.41
N VAL A 233 5.82 19.20 -11.39
CA VAL A 233 5.74 19.79 -12.73
C VAL A 233 4.78 20.97 -12.69
N SER A 234 5.33 22.16 -12.95
CA SER A 234 4.59 23.42 -12.95
C SER A 234 3.96 23.72 -14.31
N LEU A 235 3.05 24.70 -14.34
CA LEU A 235 2.49 25.17 -15.62
C LEU A 235 3.60 25.71 -16.53
N GLN A 236 4.58 26.41 -15.96
CA GLN A 236 5.69 26.97 -16.72
C GLN A 236 6.56 25.88 -17.36
N ASP A 237 6.76 24.74 -16.68
CA ASP A 237 7.49 23.60 -17.25
C ASP A 237 6.80 23.07 -18.51
N ILE A 238 5.48 22.99 -18.51
CA ILE A 238 4.68 22.59 -19.68
C ILE A 238 4.75 23.66 -20.76
N MET A 239 4.57 24.94 -20.40
CA MET A 239 4.59 26.04 -21.37
C MET A 239 5.93 26.18 -22.08
N ASN A 240 7.04 26.01 -21.35
CA ASN A 240 8.40 26.02 -21.90
C ASN A 240 8.71 24.83 -22.81
N SER A 241 7.89 23.77 -22.74
CA SER A 241 8.08 22.57 -23.57
C SER A 241 7.42 22.70 -24.94
N TYR A 242 6.69 23.78 -25.22
CA TYR A 242 6.15 24.05 -26.55
C TYR A 242 7.17 24.71 -27.46
N ASP A 243 7.21 24.30 -28.72
CA ASP A 243 7.96 25.01 -29.76
C ASP A 243 7.21 26.23 -30.32
N GLU A 244 7.80 26.89 -31.32
CA GLU A 244 7.22 28.08 -31.98
C GLU A 244 5.86 27.83 -32.65
N ASN A 245 5.58 26.59 -33.07
CA ASN A 245 4.31 26.18 -33.69
C ASN A 245 3.31 25.68 -32.64
N GLY A 246 3.71 25.63 -31.37
CA GLY A 246 2.92 25.11 -30.26
C GLY A 246 2.87 23.58 -30.21
N VAL A 247 3.86 22.86 -30.76
CA VAL A 247 3.99 21.40 -30.61
C VAL A 247 4.68 21.08 -29.29
N LEU A 248 4.16 20.09 -28.55
CA LEU A 248 4.71 19.72 -27.25
C LEU A 248 5.95 18.82 -27.40
N GLN A 249 7.10 19.32 -26.98
CA GLN A 249 8.37 18.60 -27.01
C GLN A 249 8.56 17.76 -25.73
N ASN A 250 9.32 16.67 -25.83
CA ASN A 250 9.75 15.84 -24.70
C ASN A 250 8.60 15.30 -23.81
N PHE A 251 7.44 14.98 -24.39
CA PHE A 251 6.26 14.53 -23.64
C PHE A 251 6.53 13.33 -22.72
N ASP A 252 7.33 12.36 -23.15
CA ASP A 252 7.69 11.19 -22.31
C ASP A 252 8.47 11.57 -21.05
N GLN A 253 9.31 12.61 -21.13
CA GLN A 253 10.05 13.12 -19.97
C GLN A 253 9.10 13.83 -19.00
N ILE A 254 8.15 14.62 -19.53
CA ILE A 254 7.10 15.27 -18.73
C ILE A 254 6.26 14.20 -18.02
N LYS A 255 5.77 13.20 -18.77
CA LYS A 255 5.00 12.07 -18.23
C LYS A 255 5.77 11.34 -17.12
N SER A 256 7.06 11.07 -17.34
CA SER A 256 7.91 10.43 -16.33
C SER A 256 8.11 11.29 -15.08
N LYS A 257 8.30 12.61 -15.23
CA LYS A 257 8.41 13.56 -14.11
C LYS A 257 7.11 13.64 -13.31
N ILE A 258 5.95 13.71 -13.98
CA ILE A 258 4.65 13.73 -13.30
C ILE A 258 4.43 12.42 -12.56
N TYR A 259 4.79 11.28 -13.15
CA TYR A 259 4.61 9.98 -12.49
C TYR A 259 5.42 9.87 -11.18
N LEU A 260 6.63 10.42 -11.17
CA LEU A 260 7.52 10.39 -10.00
C LEU A 260 7.18 11.48 -8.97
N ASN A 261 7.00 12.72 -9.41
CA ASN A 261 6.91 13.90 -8.53
C ASN A 261 5.48 14.35 -8.29
N GLY A 262 4.60 14.23 -9.29
CA GLY A 262 3.30 14.89 -9.33
C GLY A 262 3.31 16.16 -10.19
N VAL A 263 2.18 16.85 -10.20
CA VAL A 263 1.89 18.01 -11.06
C VAL A 263 1.14 19.07 -10.26
N GLU A 264 1.40 20.35 -10.53
CA GLU A 264 0.66 21.47 -9.93
C GLU A 264 -0.75 21.58 -10.52
N THR A 265 -1.70 22.08 -9.73
CA THR A 265 -3.13 22.12 -10.10
C THR A 265 -3.42 22.81 -11.43
N ASP A 266 -2.71 23.88 -11.76
CA ASP A 266 -2.87 24.64 -13.01
C ASP A 266 -2.21 23.97 -14.23
N ALA A 267 -1.27 23.05 -14.01
CA ALA A 267 -0.62 22.26 -15.05
C ALA A 267 -1.40 20.97 -15.40
N ILE A 268 -2.44 20.62 -14.64
CA ILE A 268 -3.22 19.39 -14.84
C ILE A 268 -3.94 19.42 -16.18
N ILE A 269 -4.76 20.43 -16.49
CA ILE A 269 -5.51 20.49 -17.76
C ILE A 269 -4.56 20.43 -18.99
N PRO A 270 -3.50 21.27 -19.08
CA PRO A 270 -2.57 21.21 -20.20
C PRO A 270 -1.92 19.84 -20.39
N THR A 271 -1.58 19.15 -19.30
CA THR A 271 -0.98 17.81 -19.38
C THR A 271 -2.01 16.74 -19.72
N LEU A 272 -3.18 16.80 -19.06
CA LEU A 272 -4.28 15.84 -19.19
C LEU A 272 -4.78 15.73 -20.62
N SER A 273 -4.76 16.86 -21.35
CA SER A 273 -5.08 16.92 -22.78
C SER A 273 -4.32 15.88 -23.62
N TYR A 274 -3.04 15.67 -23.32
CA TYR A 274 -2.19 14.70 -24.01
C TYR A 274 -2.24 13.32 -23.37
N LEU A 275 -2.33 13.24 -22.03
CA LEU A 275 -2.43 11.95 -21.33
C LEU A 275 -3.69 11.17 -21.73
N LEU A 276 -4.79 11.86 -22.00
CA LEU A 276 -6.03 11.27 -22.49
C LEU A 276 -6.07 11.10 -24.02
N SER A 277 -5.00 11.46 -24.72
CA SER A 277 -4.92 11.43 -26.19
C SER A 277 -6.00 12.27 -26.88
N ILE A 278 -6.49 13.33 -26.23
CA ILE A 278 -7.41 14.30 -26.84
C ILE A 278 -6.67 15.11 -27.89
N TYR A 279 -5.44 15.52 -27.57
CA TYR A 279 -4.53 16.11 -28.53
C TYR A 279 -3.42 15.11 -28.88
N PRO A 280 -3.14 14.90 -30.18
CA PRO A 280 -1.90 14.26 -30.61
C PRO A 280 -0.69 15.04 -30.09
N VAL A 281 0.37 14.33 -29.67
CA VAL A 281 1.57 14.96 -29.10
C VAL A 281 2.27 15.87 -30.11
N ASP A 282 2.23 15.48 -31.38
CA ASP A 282 2.79 16.19 -32.53
C ASP A 282 1.87 17.29 -33.09
N SER A 283 0.70 17.52 -32.46
CA SER A 283 -0.23 18.56 -32.91
C SER A 283 0.30 19.97 -32.68
N THR A 284 0.09 20.84 -33.67
CA THR A 284 0.31 22.28 -33.56
C THR A 284 -0.84 22.96 -32.83
N LYS A 285 -0.63 24.22 -32.39
CA LYS A 285 -1.71 25.02 -31.79
C LYS A 285 -2.93 25.15 -32.71
N SER A 286 -2.73 25.41 -34.00
CA SER A 286 -3.82 25.57 -34.98
C SER A 286 -4.64 24.29 -35.13
N GLN A 287 -3.98 23.12 -35.18
CA GLN A 287 -4.67 21.83 -35.25
C GLN A 287 -5.49 21.56 -33.98
N ARG A 288 -4.99 21.94 -32.80
CA ARG A 288 -5.77 21.82 -31.56
C ARG A 288 -7.01 22.71 -31.55
N GLU A 289 -6.93 23.91 -32.11
CA GLU A 289 -8.11 24.78 -32.26
C GLU A 289 -9.17 24.17 -33.21
N GLU A 290 -8.75 23.45 -34.25
CA GLU A 290 -9.65 22.71 -35.13
C GLU A 290 -10.27 21.49 -34.44
N ILE A 291 -9.47 20.75 -33.64
CA ILE A 291 -9.96 19.66 -32.80
C ILE A 291 -11.01 20.18 -31.82
N ASP A 292 -10.74 21.26 -31.09
CA ASP A 292 -11.69 21.86 -30.15
C ASP A 292 -13.00 22.27 -30.84
N LYS A 293 -12.95 22.86 -32.04
CA LYS A 293 -14.16 23.19 -32.81
C LYS A 293 -14.98 21.95 -33.17
N LYS A 294 -14.31 20.89 -33.63
CA LYS A 294 -14.98 19.63 -33.99
C LYS A 294 -15.62 18.98 -32.77
N LEU A 295 -14.87 18.87 -31.67
CA LEU A 295 -15.35 18.29 -30.41
C LEU A 295 -16.54 19.09 -29.85
N LYS A 296 -16.50 20.42 -29.91
CA LYS A 296 -17.63 21.27 -29.50
C LYS A 296 -18.87 20.99 -30.34
N PHE A 297 -18.74 20.97 -31.68
CA PHE A 297 -19.85 20.68 -32.58
C PHE A 297 -20.48 19.29 -32.36
N GLU A 298 -19.65 18.26 -32.16
CA GLU A 298 -20.13 16.90 -31.87
C GLU A 298 -20.89 16.84 -30.54
N TYR A 299 -20.37 17.49 -29.49
CA TYR A 299 -21.05 17.56 -28.21
C TYR A 299 -22.40 18.28 -28.30
N GLU A 300 -22.44 19.44 -28.96
CA GLU A 300 -23.67 20.20 -29.18
C GLU A 300 -24.70 19.36 -29.94
N THR A 301 -24.27 18.58 -30.93
CA THR A 301 -25.12 17.62 -31.66
C THR A 301 -25.73 16.57 -30.71
N PHE A 302 -24.95 16.03 -29.77
CA PHE A 302 -25.49 15.08 -28.77
C PHE A 302 -26.50 15.74 -27.83
N CYS A 303 -26.25 16.98 -27.40
CA CYS A 303 -27.19 17.74 -26.59
C CYS A 303 -28.51 18.00 -27.34
N GLU A 304 -28.44 18.41 -28.60
CA GLU A 304 -29.60 18.61 -29.46
C GLU A 304 -30.39 17.32 -29.66
N GLN A 305 -29.74 16.22 -29.98
CA GLN A 305 -30.38 14.91 -30.11
C GLN A 305 -31.08 14.48 -28.81
N SER A 306 -30.42 14.69 -27.67
CA SER A 306 -31.03 14.43 -26.37
C SER A 306 -32.24 15.32 -26.11
N ALA A 307 -32.20 16.60 -26.49
CA ALA A 307 -33.29 17.55 -26.27
C ALA A 307 -34.50 17.28 -27.17
N LEU A 308 -34.25 16.82 -28.40
CA LEU A 308 -35.27 16.48 -29.40
C LEU A 308 -35.89 15.08 -29.19
N THR A 309 -35.34 14.26 -28.29
CA THR A 309 -35.87 12.92 -28.02
C THR A 309 -37.23 13.03 -27.31
N LEU A 310 -38.28 12.49 -27.94
CA LEU A 310 -39.64 12.48 -27.40
C LEU A 310 -39.78 11.51 -26.23
N GLU A 311 -40.68 11.82 -25.28
CA GLU A 311 -40.97 10.93 -24.14
C GLU A 311 -41.40 9.53 -24.58
N GLU A 312 -42.17 9.41 -25.67
CA GLU A 312 -42.61 8.12 -26.19
C GLU A 312 -41.43 7.30 -26.74
N GLN A 313 -40.47 7.95 -27.40
CA GLN A 313 -39.24 7.30 -27.86
C GLN A 313 -38.41 6.78 -26.68
N ILE A 314 -38.33 7.56 -25.59
CA ILE A 314 -37.67 7.14 -24.35
C ILE A 314 -38.42 5.95 -23.74
N LYS A 315 -39.74 6.01 -23.58
CA LYS A 315 -40.55 4.92 -23.00
C LYS A 315 -40.44 3.61 -23.80
N ASN A 316 -40.35 3.71 -25.13
CA ASN A 316 -40.24 2.54 -26.00
C ASN A 316 -38.81 1.95 -26.06
N ASN A 317 -37.79 2.69 -25.66
CA ASN A 317 -36.42 2.20 -25.54
C ASN A 317 -36.10 1.87 -24.07
N ARG A 318 -36.10 0.58 -23.71
CA ARG A 318 -35.91 0.12 -22.32
C ARG A 318 -34.60 0.60 -21.70
N THR A 319 -33.49 0.52 -22.43
CA THR A 319 -32.16 0.92 -21.95
C THR A 319 -32.14 2.41 -21.65
N ARG A 320 -32.63 3.22 -22.61
CA ARG A 320 -32.74 4.69 -22.49
C ARG A 320 -33.65 5.09 -21.33
N ASN A 321 -34.82 4.46 -21.23
CA ASN A 321 -35.78 4.70 -20.16
C ASN A 321 -35.19 4.42 -18.77
N LEU A 322 -34.41 3.35 -18.64
CA LEU A 322 -33.72 3.02 -17.40
C LEU A 322 -32.64 4.05 -17.12
N ALA A 323 -31.75 4.32 -18.08
CA ALA A 323 -30.66 5.29 -17.96
C ALA A 323 -31.16 6.66 -17.47
N GLN A 324 -32.18 7.24 -18.12
CA GLN A 324 -32.72 8.54 -17.72
C GLN A 324 -33.35 8.55 -16.32
N ARG A 325 -33.98 7.45 -15.90
CA ARG A 325 -34.48 7.31 -14.53
C ARG A 325 -33.34 7.27 -13.51
N VAL A 326 -32.28 6.51 -13.79
CA VAL A 326 -31.12 6.44 -12.88
C VAL A 326 -30.38 7.79 -12.85
N ILE A 327 -30.18 8.46 -13.98
CA ILE A 327 -29.61 9.82 -14.05
C ILE A 327 -30.39 10.77 -13.13
N MET A 328 -31.73 10.79 -13.23
CA MET A 328 -32.56 11.66 -12.39
C MET A 328 -32.32 11.42 -10.89
N HIS A 329 -32.26 10.16 -10.47
CA HIS A 329 -32.00 9.82 -9.06
C HIS A 329 -30.58 10.15 -8.62
N ASP A 330 -29.57 9.91 -9.46
CA ASP A 330 -28.17 10.11 -9.15
C ASP A 330 -27.78 11.60 -9.10
N VAL A 331 -28.30 12.40 -10.02
CA VAL A 331 -28.07 13.86 -10.04
C VAL A 331 -28.60 14.51 -8.76
N ILE A 332 -29.83 14.19 -8.33
CA ILE A 332 -30.45 14.81 -7.14
C ILE A 332 -29.66 14.55 -5.85
N ARG A 333 -28.91 13.43 -5.77
CA ARG A 333 -28.11 13.05 -4.60
C ARG A 333 -26.62 13.42 -4.72
N THR A 334 -26.17 13.98 -5.84
CA THR A 334 -24.74 14.25 -6.09
C THR A 334 -24.23 15.38 -5.18
N ASP A 335 -23.23 15.07 -4.35
CA ASP A 335 -22.39 15.99 -3.57
C ASP A 335 -23.07 17.28 -3.09
N ARG A 336 -24.20 17.16 -2.40
CA ARG A 336 -25.07 18.29 -2.01
C ARG A 336 -24.43 19.32 -1.06
N GLN A 337 -23.27 18.97 -0.48
CA GLN A 337 -22.46 19.91 0.31
C GLN A 337 -21.56 20.79 -0.56
N HIS A 338 -21.32 20.39 -1.81
CA HIS A 338 -20.55 21.17 -2.78
C HIS A 338 -21.40 22.33 -3.32
N PRO A 339 -20.87 23.57 -3.40
CA PRO A 339 -21.66 24.73 -3.81
C PRO A 339 -22.31 24.59 -5.20
N ALA A 340 -21.62 23.92 -6.14
CA ALA A 340 -22.14 23.67 -7.50
C ALA A 340 -23.46 22.87 -7.51
N PHE A 341 -23.66 21.99 -6.52
CA PHE A 341 -24.74 21.01 -6.51
C PHE A 341 -25.74 21.26 -5.36
N LYS A 342 -25.61 22.37 -4.64
CA LYS A 342 -26.46 22.70 -3.48
C LYS A 342 -27.87 23.10 -3.86
N ASP A 343 -28.04 23.80 -4.98
CA ASP A 343 -29.36 24.16 -5.53
C ASP A 343 -29.87 23.08 -6.48
N GLN A 344 -31.11 22.62 -6.25
CA GLN A 344 -31.74 21.60 -7.10
C GLN A 344 -31.97 22.09 -8.54
N ASN A 345 -32.22 23.40 -8.72
CA ASN A 345 -32.42 24.01 -10.03
C ASN A 345 -31.18 24.81 -10.48
N GLY A 346 -30.04 24.59 -9.82
CA GLY A 346 -28.80 25.32 -10.06
C GLY A 346 -28.09 24.92 -11.36
N ILE A 347 -27.12 25.74 -11.74
CA ILE A 347 -26.31 25.56 -12.95
C ILE A 347 -25.53 24.25 -12.90
N GLY A 348 -24.92 23.89 -11.75
CA GLY A 348 -24.07 22.70 -11.66
C GLY A 348 -24.83 21.37 -11.85
N LEU A 349 -26.02 21.21 -11.29
CA LEU A 349 -26.84 20.01 -11.55
C LEU A 349 -27.40 19.97 -12.98
N SER A 350 -27.74 21.14 -13.54
CA SER A 350 -28.18 21.25 -14.93
C SER A 350 -27.06 20.83 -15.90
N LEU A 351 -25.84 21.32 -15.66
CA LEU A 351 -24.62 20.93 -16.36
C LEU A 351 -24.38 19.42 -16.28
N LEU A 352 -24.37 18.86 -15.07
CA LEU A 352 -24.18 17.43 -14.85
C LEU A 352 -25.24 16.61 -15.60
N THR A 353 -26.51 17.03 -15.55
CA THR A 353 -27.60 16.37 -16.27
C THR A 353 -27.38 16.36 -17.78
N ARG A 354 -26.97 17.50 -18.37
CA ARG A 354 -26.70 17.61 -19.81
C ARG A 354 -25.55 16.70 -20.23
N ILE A 355 -24.45 16.71 -19.50
CA ILE A 355 -23.28 15.84 -19.77
C ILE A 355 -23.67 14.37 -19.75
N LEU A 356 -24.40 13.91 -18.72
CA LEU A 356 -24.80 12.51 -18.60
C LEU A 356 -25.79 12.08 -19.68
N LYS A 357 -26.72 12.96 -20.07
CA LYS A 357 -27.65 12.70 -21.19
C LYS A 357 -26.95 12.72 -22.55
N ALA A 358 -25.97 13.60 -22.75
CA ALA A 358 -25.14 13.58 -23.95
C ALA A 358 -24.33 12.28 -24.02
N TYR A 359 -23.83 11.78 -22.89
CA TYR A 359 -23.12 10.50 -22.86
C TYR A 359 -24.03 9.32 -23.22
N GLU A 360 -25.29 9.32 -22.77
CA GLU A 360 -26.29 8.32 -23.18
C GLU A 360 -26.46 8.28 -24.72
N ILE A 361 -26.41 9.44 -25.40
CA ILE A 361 -26.45 9.51 -26.86
C ILE A 361 -25.14 8.99 -27.48
N TYR A 362 -24.00 9.40 -26.92
CA TYR A 362 -22.67 9.03 -27.40
C TYR A 362 -22.40 7.52 -27.32
N ASN A 363 -22.79 6.86 -26.21
CA ASN A 363 -22.61 5.43 -26.00
C ASN A 363 -23.96 4.74 -25.72
N PRO A 364 -24.80 4.49 -26.76
CA PRO A 364 -26.15 3.97 -26.57
C PRO A 364 -26.19 2.50 -26.10
N ASN A 365 -25.10 1.75 -26.32
CA ASN A 365 -25.00 0.35 -25.89
C ASN A 365 -24.91 0.24 -24.37
N LEU A 366 -24.11 1.10 -23.75
CA LEU A 366 -23.98 1.17 -22.30
C LEU A 366 -25.04 2.08 -21.67
N GLY A 367 -25.30 3.22 -22.30
CA GLY A 367 -26.14 4.29 -21.79
C GLY A 367 -25.51 4.94 -20.55
N TYR A 368 -26.24 4.94 -19.44
CA TYR A 368 -25.77 5.43 -18.14
C TYR A 368 -25.83 4.31 -17.11
N VAL A 369 -24.76 4.19 -16.33
CA VAL A 369 -24.69 3.30 -15.17
C VAL A 369 -24.48 4.12 -13.90
N GLN A 370 -25.09 3.66 -12.81
CA GLN A 370 -25.01 4.29 -11.50
C GLN A 370 -23.55 4.57 -11.10
N GLY A 371 -23.28 5.81 -10.69
CA GLY A 371 -21.93 6.25 -10.30
C GLY A 371 -21.13 6.97 -11.39
N MET A 372 -21.57 6.96 -12.65
CA MET A 372 -20.94 7.81 -13.68
C MET A 372 -21.08 9.31 -13.36
N ASN A 373 -22.10 9.70 -12.60
CA ASN A 373 -22.22 11.08 -12.08
C ASN A 373 -21.02 11.45 -11.19
N ASP A 374 -20.60 10.54 -10.31
CA ASP A 374 -19.45 10.72 -9.42
C ASP A 374 -18.14 10.86 -10.22
N MET A 375 -18.05 10.26 -11.41
CA MET A 375 -16.88 10.36 -12.30
C MET A 375 -16.81 11.69 -13.05
N VAL A 376 -17.94 12.38 -13.28
CA VAL A 376 -17.97 13.69 -13.95
C VAL A 376 -17.59 14.81 -12.98
N VAL A 377 -17.95 14.70 -11.70
CA VAL A 377 -17.73 15.76 -10.70
C VAL A 377 -16.28 16.26 -10.66
N PRO A 378 -15.24 15.41 -10.60
CA PRO A 378 -13.86 15.88 -10.58
C PRO A 378 -13.48 16.71 -11.82
N PHE A 379 -14.08 16.45 -12.98
CA PHE A 379 -13.85 17.27 -14.18
C PHE A 379 -14.57 18.61 -14.09
N ILE A 380 -15.77 18.65 -13.49
CA ILE A 380 -16.44 19.93 -13.19
C ILE A 380 -15.55 20.77 -12.27
N ASP A 381 -15.01 20.19 -11.20
CA ASP A 381 -14.13 20.89 -10.27
C ASP A 381 -12.79 21.30 -10.92
N LEU A 382 -12.29 20.52 -11.88
CA LEU A 382 -11.06 20.84 -12.61
C LEU A 382 -11.24 22.05 -13.53
N PHE A 383 -12.30 22.07 -14.33
CA PHE A 383 -12.56 23.13 -15.32
C PHE A 383 -13.28 24.34 -14.72
N ILE A 384 -14.00 24.15 -13.62
CA ILE A 384 -14.75 25.19 -12.89
C ILE A 384 -14.37 25.10 -11.40
N PRO A 385 -13.21 25.64 -11.01
CA PRO A 385 -12.65 25.44 -9.67
C PRO A 385 -13.33 26.24 -8.57
N LYS A 386 -14.12 27.27 -8.92
CA LYS A 386 -14.81 28.11 -7.95
C LYS A 386 -16.28 28.29 -8.30
N TRP A 387 -17.09 28.26 -7.25
CA TRP A 387 -18.53 28.47 -7.28
C TRP A 387 -18.87 29.43 -6.14
N ASN A 388 -19.64 30.48 -6.43
CA ASN A 388 -20.06 31.43 -5.40
C ASN A 388 -21.18 30.84 -4.51
N GLU A 389 -21.58 31.57 -3.47
CA GLU A 389 -22.62 31.12 -2.52
C GLU A 389 -23.99 30.84 -3.17
N ASN A 390 -24.25 31.45 -4.33
CA ASN A 390 -25.46 31.26 -5.13
C ASN A 390 -25.35 30.08 -6.10
N GLY A 391 -24.25 29.32 -6.07
CA GLY A 391 -24.03 28.18 -6.97
C GLY A 391 -23.75 28.59 -8.42
N GLN A 392 -23.22 29.80 -8.64
CA GLN A 392 -22.77 30.25 -9.95
C GLN A 392 -21.26 30.04 -10.12
N PRO A 393 -20.81 29.61 -11.31
CA PRO A 393 -19.41 29.37 -11.61
C PRO A 393 -18.64 30.70 -11.71
N THR A 394 -17.46 30.76 -11.11
CA THR A 394 -16.62 31.97 -11.12
C THR A 394 -15.16 31.66 -11.42
N ASP A 395 -14.44 32.62 -12.01
CA ASP A 395 -12.99 32.56 -12.16
C ASP A 395 -12.25 32.80 -10.83
N LYS A 396 -10.92 32.88 -10.88
CA LYS A 396 -10.10 33.07 -9.68
C LYS A 396 -10.36 34.44 -9.04
N GLU A 397 -10.71 35.43 -9.85
CA GLU A 397 -11.00 36.83 -9.54
C GLU A 397 -12.45 37.07 -9.10
N GLY A 398 -13.34 36.08 -9.26
CA GLY A 398 -14.75 36.13 -8.87
C GLY A 398 -15.72 36.55 -9.97
N ASN A 399 -15.28 36.69 -11.22
CA ASN A 399 -16.15 36.98 -12.35
C ASN A 399 -16.90 35.73 -12.79
N LEU A 400 -18.12 35.90 -13.31
CA LEU A 400 -18.93 34.78 -13.80
C LEU A 400 -18.31 34.14 -15.04
N ILE A 401 -18.25 32.81 -15.05
CA ILE A 401 -17.81 32.00 -16.19
C ILE A 401 -19.03 31.53 -16.98
N ASP A 402 -18.99 31.62 -18.31
CA ASP A 402 -19.94 30.91 -19.15
C ASP A 402 -19.58 29.42 -19.21
N VAL A 403 -20.47 28.58 -18.68
CA VAL A 403 -20.30 27.12 -18.66
C VAL A 403 -20.24 26.53 -20.07
N GLY A 404 -20.91 27.15 -21.05
CA GLY A 404 -20.95 26.63 -22.43
C GLY A 404 -19.57 26.50 -23.09
N ASP A 405 -18.61 27.34 -22.69
CA ASP A 405 -17.25 27.31 -23.24
C ASP A 405 -16.38 26.18 -22.71
N VAL A 406 -16.74 25.59 -21.57
CA VAL A 406 -16.00 24.50 -20.92
C VAL A 406 -16.79 23.19 -20.85
N GLU A 407 -18.12 23.23 -21.02
CA GLU A 407 -18.99 22.07 -20.90
C GLU A 407 -18.62 20.94 -21.86
N TYR A 408 -18.36 21.24 -23.14
CA TYR A 408 -17.92 20.22 -24.09
C TYR A 408 -16.56 19.63 -23.71
N LYS A 409 -15.67 20.43 -23.09
CA LYS A 409 -14.37 19.94 -22.60
C LYS A 409 -14.58 18.97 -21.44
N ILE A 410 -15.43 19.31 -20.46
CA ILE A 410 -15.76 18.42 -19.35
C ILE A 410 -16.31 17.09 -19.88
N PHE A 411 -17.23 17.14 -20.86
CA PHE A 411 -17.77 15.94 -21.50
C PHE A 411 -16.68 15.07 -22.13
N TRP A 412 -15.86 15.63 -23.03
CA TRP A 412 -14.86 14.84 -23.74
C TRP A 412 -13.76 14.34 -22.82
N TYR A 413 -13.26 15.16 -21.90
CA TYR A 413 -12.25 14.72 -20.95
C TYR A 413 -12.76 13.57 -20.08
N ASN A 414 -14.01 13.64 -19.62
CA ASN A 414 -14.63 12.53 -18.91
C ASN A 414 -14.79 11.29 -19.80
N ALA A 415 -15.27 11.44 -21.03
CA ALA A 415 -15.48 10.33 -21.95
C ALA A 415 -14.18 9.60 -22.31
N TYR A 416 -13.12 10.35 -22.65
CA TYR A 416 -11.80 9.77 -22.92
C TYR A 416 -11.18 9.13 -21.67
N PHE A 417 -11.39 9.71 -20.48
CA PHE A 417 -10.94 9.12 -19.23
C PHE A 417 -11.64 7.79 -18.92
N LEU A 418 -12.97 7.73 -19.09
CA LEU A 418 -13.74 6.50 -18.91
C LEU A 418 -13.26 5.42 -19.89
N LEU A 419 -13.04 5.78 -21.16
CA LEU A 419 -12.58 4.88 -22.20
C LEU A 419 -11.17 4.34 -21.91
N LEU A 420 -10.21 5.22 -21.58
CA LEU A 420 -8.83 4.84 -21.30
C LEU A 420 -8.73 3.84 -20.15
N LEU A 421 -9.56 4.00 -19.12
CA LEU A 421 -9.57 3.14 -17.94
C LEU A 421 -10.53 1.96 -18.06
N LYS A 422 -11.37 1.90 -19.10
CA LYS A 422 -12.51 0.98 -19.22
C LYS A 422 -13.42 1.03 -17.98
N GLN A 423 -13.60 2.25 -17.47
CA GLN A 423 -14.27 2.47 -16.20
C GLN A 423 -15.78 2.35 -16.33
N ASP A 424 -16.31 2.67 -17.51
CA ASP A 424 -17.70 2.52 -17.88
C ASP A 424 -18.13 1.04 -17.94
N GLU A 425 -17.30 0.16 -18.52
CA GLU A 425 -17.44 -1.30 -18.44
C GLU A 425 -17.35 -1.82 -16.99
N SER A 426 -16.42 -1.26 -16.21
CA SER A 426 -16.20 -1.63 -14.80
C SER A 426 -17.42 -1.28 -13.94
N LEU A 427 -18.04 -0.11 -14.16
CA LEU A 427 -19.28 0.31 -13.51
C LEU A 427 -20.47 -0.56 -13.92
N ALA A 428 -20.51 -1.08 -15.15
CA ALA A 428 -21.54 -2.01 -15.59
C ALA A 428 -21.47 -3.39 -14.88
N ARG A 429 -20.27 -3.76 -14.41
CA ARG A 429 -19.97 -5.08 -13.83
C ARG A 429 -19.25 -4.98 -12.48
N VAL A 430 -19.79 -4.15 -11.58
CA VAL A 430 -19.16 -3.82 -10.30
C VAL A 430 -18.73 -5.05 -9.51
N ALA A 431 -19.59 -6.07 -9.43
CA ALA A 431 -19.31 -7.26 -8.62
C ALA A 431 -18.11 -8.07 -9.15
N GLU A 432 -18.02 -8.27 -10.47
CA GLU A 432 -16.90 -8.94 -11.13
C GLU A 432 -15.64 -8.08 -11.03
N PHE A 433 -15.74 -6.79 -11.32
CA PHE A 433 -14.63 -5.84 -11.26
C PHE A 433 -13.97 -5.84 -9.88
N CYS A 434 -14.76 -5.72 -8.81
CA CYS A 434 -14.22 -5.71 -7.45
C CYS A 434 -13.52 -7.04 -7.09
N LYS A 435 -14.08 -8.19 -7.50
CA LYS A 435 -13.45 -9.50 -7.29
C LYS A 435 -12.11 -9.61 -8.03
N GLU A 436 -12.06 -9.15 -9.28
CA GLU A 436 -10.84 -9.13 -10.09
C GLU A 436 -9.79 -8.21 -9.49
N MET A 437 -10.20 -7.01 -9.05
CA MET A 437 -9.33 -6.03 -8.39
C MET A 437 -8.75 -6.61 -7.09
N ALA A 438 -9.58 -7.23 -6.24
CA ALA A 438 -9.12 -7.87 -5.02
C ALA A 438 -8.15 -9.03 -5.30
N ALA A 439 -8.45 -9.88 -6.28
CA ALA A 439 -7.57 -10.99 -6.66
C ALA A 439 -6.22 -10.49 -7.20
N LYS A 440 -6.21 -9.48 -8.08
CA LYS A 440 -4.98 -8.85 -8.59
C LYS A 440 -4.18 -8.19 -7.45
N THR A 441 -4.88 -7.49 -6.55
CA THR A 441 -4.26 -6.83 -5.39
C THR A 441 -3.62 -7.83 -4.45
N MET A 442 -4.31 -8.93 -4.12
CA MET A 442 -3.75 -9.99 -3.27
C MET A 442 -2.53 -10.66 -3.89
N LYS A 443 -2.47 -10.83 -5.23
CA LYS A 443 -1.26 -11.31 -5.91
C LYS A 443 -0.07 -10.35 -5.69
N ILE A 444 -0.31 -9.05 -5.69
CA ILE A 444 0.72 -8.04 -5.38
C ILE A 444 1.09 -8.09 -3.90
N ILE A 445 0.11 -8.03 -2.98
CA ILE A 445 0.34 -8.09 -1.53
C ILE A 445 1.15 -9.33 -1.14
N ASN A 446 0.86 -10.49 -1.70
CA ASN A 446 1.63 -11.71 -1.41
C ASN A 446 3.12 -11.59 -1.80
N LYS A 447 3.43 -10.82 -2.86
CA LYS A 447 4.82 -10.54 -3.27
C LYS A 447 5.45 -9.44 -2.42
N ILE A 448 4.74 -8.32 -2.23
CA ILE A 448 5.25 -7.11 -1.59
C ILE A 448 5.25 -7.19 -0.07
N SER A 449 4.32 -7.92 0.53
CA SER A 449 4.06 -8.06 1.97
C SER A 449 3.43 -9.41 2.33
N PRO A 450 4.24 -10.48 2.40
CA PRO A 450 3.78 -11.77 2.90
C PRO A 450 3.09 -11.70 4.28
N PRO A 451 3.56 -10.90 5.27
CA PRO A 451 2.87 -10.76 6.55
C PRO A 451 1.45 -10.20 6.42
N THR A 452 1.27 -9.12 5.65
CA THR A 452 -0.06 -8.54 5.39
C THR A 452 -0.96 -9.54 4.68
N SER A 453 -0.43 -10.26 3.68
CA SER A 453 -1.19 -11.29 2.96
C SER A 453 -1.71 -12.35 3.92
N LEU A 454 -0.85 -12.84 4.81
CA LEU A 454 -1.23 -13.84 5.79
C LEU A 454 -2.25 -13.31 6.79
N TRP A 455 -2.05 -12.10 7.31
CA TRP A 455 -2.99 -11.47 8.24
C TRP A 455 -4.40 -11.36 7.63
N LEU A 456 -4.50 -11.00 6.35
CA LEU A 456 -5.78 -10.98 5.62
C LEU A 456 -6.40 -12.38 5.49
N HIS A 457 -5.59 -13.40 5.19
CA HIS A 457 -6.07 -14.79 5.12
C HIS A 457 -6.62 -15.29 6.45
N ILE A 458 -5.90 -15.07 7.56
CA ILE A 458 -6.32 -15.48 8.90
C ILE A 458 -7.65 -14.83 9.29
N ASN A 459 -7.81 -13.55 8.98
CA ASN A 459 -9.02 -12.79 9.30
C ASN A 459 -10.14 -12.94 8.25
N LYS A 460 -9.94 -13.73 7.18
CA LYS A 460 -10.89 -13.90 6.05
C LYS A 460 -11.27 -12.57 5.38
N LEU A 461 -10.27 -11.71 5.14
CA LEU A 461 -10.42 -10.37 4.56
C LEU A 461 -9.79 -10.24 3.17
N THR A 462 -9.48 -11.36 2.50
CA THR A 462 -8.77 -11.38 1.21
C THR A 462 -9.60 -10.92 0.02
N ASP A 463 -10.92 -10.84 0.19
CA ASP A 463 -11.85 -10.31 -0.80
C ASP A 463 -11.87 -8.78 -0.83
N LEU A 464 -11.29 -8.11 0.18
CA LEU A 464 -11.21 -6.65 0.31
C LEU A 464 -12.57 -5.95 0.17
N MET A 465 -13.66 -6.63 0.56
CA MET A 465 -15.04 -6.13 0.43
C MET A 465 -15.26 -4.77 1.11
N TRP A 466 -14.44 -4.45 2.11
CA TRP A 466 -14.54 -3.22 2.90
C TRP A 466 -14.11 -1.95 2.14
N GLY A 467 -13.43 -2.05 1.00
CA GLY A 467 -13.02 -0.89 0.20
C GLY A 467 -13.74 -0.75 -1.15
N TYR A 468 -14.79 -1.55 -1.40
CA TYR A 468 -15.46 -1.60 -2.71
C TYR A 468 -16.00 -0.25 -3.18
N SER A 469 -16.58 0.53 -2.27
CA SER A 469 -17.08 1.88 -2.58
C SER A 469 -16.01 2.78 -3.19
N ASP A 470 -14.77 2.59 -2.77
CA ASP A 470 -13.63 3.43 -3.12
C ASP A 470 -12.97 2.92 -4.38
N TYR A 471 -12.79 1.60 -4.52
CA TYR A 471 -12.20 1.01 -5.71
C TYR A 471 -13.03 1.30 -6.97
N VAL A 472 -14.36 1.19 -6.84
CA VAL A 472 -15.30 1.40 -7.94
C VAL A 472 -15.31 2.85 -8.39
N MET A 473 -15.03 3.80 -7.49
CA MET A 473 -15.01 5.24 -7.81
C MET A 473 -13.60 5.79 -7.89
N LEU A 474 -12.59 4.94 -8.08
CA LEU A 474 -11.19 5.33 -8.20
C LEU A 474 -10.75 6.28 -7.06
N PHE A 475 -11.22 5.99 -5.85
CA PHE A 475 -11.03 6.73 -4.60
C PHE A 475 -11.63 8.14 -4.51
N LYS A 476 -12.41 8.60 -5.50
CA LYS A 476 -13.09 9.91 -5.48
C LYS A 476 -13.89 10.18 -4.20
N ARG A 477 -14.49 9.14 -3.59
CA ARG A 477 -15.30 9.28 -2.38
C ARG A 477 -14.48 9.47 -1.10
N SER A 478 -13.24 8.99 -1.09
CA SER A 478 -12.36 9.02 0.08
C SER A 478 -11.32 10.13 0.01
N ILE A 479 -10.97 10.60 -1.18
CA ILE A 479 -9.92 11.61 -1.39
C ILE A 479 -10.56 12.86 -1.97
N THR A 480 -10.55 13.95 -1.20
CA THR A 480 -11.18 15.23 -1.56
C THR A 480 -10.55 15.84 -2.83
N ASP A 481 -9.21 15.95 -2.87
CA ASP A 481 -8.49 16.41 -4.06
C ASP A 481 -7.85 15.20 -4.77
N ILE A 482 -8.60 14.63 -5.72
CA ILE A 482 -8.24 13.36 -6.36
C ILE A 482 -7.24 13.54 -7.51
N TRP A 483 -7.14 14.73 -8.08
CA TRP A 483 -6.37 14.97 -9.31
C TRP A 483 -4.86 14.72 -9.19
N PRO A 484 -4.18 15.02 -8.07
CA PRO A 484 -2.79 14.61 -7.88
C PRO A 484 -2.59 13.09 -8.01
N VAL A 485 -3.55 12.29 -7.52
CA VAL A 485 -3.53 10.82 -7.60
C VAL A 485 -3.81 10.36 -9.03
N TRP A 486 -4.90 10.85 -9.64
CA TRP A 486 -5.28 10.47 -11.00
C TRP A 486 -4.23 10.89 -12.03
N SER A 487 -3.58 12.04 -11.86
CA SER A 487 -2.50 12.48 -12.77
C SER A 487 -1.31 11.50 -12.75
N ARG A 488 -0.91 11.03 -11.57
CA ARG A 488 0.15 10.00 -11.46
C ARG A 488 -0.28 8.67 -12.06
N MET A 489 -1.53 8.26 -11.82
CA MET A 489 -2.11 7.06 -12.42
C MET A 489 -2.10 7.13 -13.96
N LEU A 490 -2.50 8.25 -14.55
CA LEU A 490 -2.54 8.43 -16.01
C LEU A 490 -1.14 8.41 -16.64
N CYS A 491 -0.11 8.79 -15.89
CA CYS A 491 1.28 8.70 -16.35
C CYS A 491 1.89 7.29 -16.24
N SER A 492 1.17 6.33 -15.66
CA SER A 492 1.56 4.92 -15.60
C SER A 492 1.69 4.30 -17.00
N GLU A 493 2.51 3.25 -17.12
CA GLU A 493 2.55 2.39 -18.31
C GLU A 493 1.24 1.59 -18.49
N SER A 494 0.50 1.36 -17.39
CA SER A 494 -0.80 0.71 -17.40
C SER A 494 -1.74 1.41 -16.42
N PRO A 495 -2.40 2.51 -16.85
CA PRO A 495 -3.30 3.28 -15.99
C PRO A 495 -4.48 2.47 -15.43
N ASN A 496 -5.07 1.60 -16.26
CA ASN A 496 -6.19 0.72 -15.89
C ASN A 496 -5.85 -0.30 -14.77
N HIS A 497 -4.58 -0.68 -14.61
CA HIS A 497 -4.13 -1.58 -13.54
C HIS A 497 -3.45 -0.87 -12.38
N TRP A 498 -3.18 0.42 -12.50
CA TRP A 498 -2.36 1.14 -11.54
C TRP A 498 -2.98 1.13 -10.13
N PHE A 499 -4.31 1.21 -10.03
CA PHE A 499 -5.00 1.14 -8.74
C PHE A 499 -4.82 -0.19 -8.01
N VAL A 500 -4.46 -1.30 -8.67
CA VAL A 500 -4.07 -2.55 -7.99
C VAL A 500 -2.91 -2.30 -7.02
N TYR A 501 -1.91 -1.52 -7.45
CA TYR A 501 -0.73 -1.21 -6.64
C TYR A 501 -1.02 -0.16 -5.58
N PHE A 502 -1.87 0.82 -5.91
CA PHE A 502 -2.34 1.82 -4.95
C PHE A 502 -3.10 1.15 -3.80
N ILE A 503 -4.08 0.28 -4.10
CA ILE A 503 -4.82 -0.50 -3.11
C ILE A 503 -3.85 -1.38 -2.31
N ALA A 504 -2.88 -2.04 -2.95
CA ALA A 504 -1.90 -2.84 -2.22
C ALA A 504 -1.10 -2.02 -1.19
N GLY A 505 -0.68 -0.79 -1.54
CA GLY A 505 -0.04 0.14 -0.62
C GLY A 505 -0.95 0.56 0.52
N THR A 506 -2.19 0.94 0.22
CA THR A 506 -3.23 1.28 1.20
C THR A 506 -3.48 0.14 2.19
N VAL A 507 -3.61 -1.10 1.70
CA VAL A 507 -3.88 -2.28 2.55
C VAL A 507 -2.69 -2.61 3.45
N VAL A 508 -1.46 -2.51 2.94
CA VAL A 508 -0.25 -2.71 3.76
C VAL A 508 -0.18 -1.68 4.88
N GLU A 509 -0.51 -0.43 4.59
CA GLU A 509 -0.52 0.63 5.60
C GLU A 509 -1.62 0.40 6.63
N LEU A 510 -2.85 0.13 6.21
CA LEU A 510 -3.97 -0.15 7.11
C LEU A 510 -3.71 -1.37 8.00
N ALA A 511 -3.16 -2.44 7.43
CA ALA A 511 -2.87 -3.66 8.17
C ALA A 511 -1.84 -3.45 9.30
N SER A 512 -0.91 -2.50 9.15
CA SER A 512 0.08 -2.15 10.19
C SER A 512 -0.55 -1.63 11.48
N TYR A 513 -1.69 -0.94 11.35
CA TYR A 513 -2.48 -0.46 12.46
C TYR A 513 -3.39 -1.57 13.01
N MET A 514 -4.10 -2.25 12.10
CA MET A 514 -5.14 -3.23 12.47
C MET A 514 -4.58 -4.54 13.05
N SER A 515 -3.35 -4.94 12.68
CA SER A 515 -2.74 -6.18 13.20
C SER A 515 -2.44 -6.12 14.69
N LYS A 516 -2.52 -4.94 15.33
CA LYS A 516 -2.36 -4.77 16.78
C LYS A 516 -3.59 -5.25 17.56
N GLN A 517 -4.72 -5.45 16.89
CA GLN A 517 -5.96 -5.92 17.48
C GLN A 517 -6.03 -7.46 17.44
N GLN A 518 -6.49 -8.10 18.52
CA GLN A 518 -6.50 -9.57 18.65
C GLN A 518 -7.41 -10.29 17.64
N ARG A 519 -8.49 -9.64 17.19
CA ARG A 519 -9.40 -10.20 16.19
C ARG A 519 -10.12 -9.08 15.46
N VAL A 520 -10.03 -9.07 14.14
CA VAL A 520 -10.65 -8.04 13.32
C VAL A 520 -11.87 -8.62 12.61
N VAL A 521 -13.03 -8.06 12.89
CA VAL A 521 -14.27 -8.34 12.16
C VAL A 521 -14.45 -7.33 11.03
N ILE A 522 -15.21 -7.69 9.99
CA ILE A 522 -15.40 -6.86 8.80
C ILE A 522 -15.95 -5.46 9.11
N THR A 523 -16.79 -5.32 10.14
CA THR A 523 -17.34 -4.03 10.57
C THR A 523 -16.28 -3.12 11.17
N ALA A 524 -15.32 -3.67 11.91
CA ALA A 524 -14.23 -2.89 12.50
C ALA A 524 -13.29 -2.36 11.41
N ILE A 525 -12.95 -3.18 10.42
CA ILE A 525 -12.08 -2.73 9.32
C ILE A 525 -12.78 -1.72 8.40
N LEU A 526 -14.10 -1.84 8.19
CA LEU A 526 -14.87 -0.82 7.46
C LEU A 526 -14.74 0.57 8.11
N THR A 527 -15.00 0.65 9.42
CA THR A 527 -14.90 1.92 10.16
C THR A 527 -13.47 2.45 10.18
N GLU A 528 -12.49 1.58 10.45
CA GLU A 528 -11.10 2.02 10.48
C GLU A 528 -10.61 2.45 9.11
N PHE A 529 -11.02 1.77 8.03
CA PHE A 529 -10.63 2.15 6.68
C PHE A 529 -11.11 3.57 6.34
N THR A 530 -12.36 3.91 6.66
CA THR A 530 -12.88 5.26 6.46
C THR A 530 -12.05 6.30 7.24
N ASN A 531 -11.75 6.04 8.51
CA ASN A 531 -10.93 6.94 9.33
C ASN A 531 -9.51 7.07 8.76
N PHE A 532 -8.91 5.94 8.37
CA PHE A 532 -7.60 5.87 7.77
C PHE A 532 -7.52 6.73 6.49
N MET A 533 -8.50 6.62 5.59
CA MET A 533 -8.52 7.40 4.35
C MET A 533 -8.57 8.91 4.56
N THR A 534 -9.14 9.38 5.68
CA THR A 534 -9.15 10.81 6.03
C THR A 534 -7.83 11.34 6.60
N THR A 535 -6.93 10.45 7.03
CA THR A 535 -5.67 10.83 7.71
C THR A 535 -4.43 10.54 6.88
N ILE A 536 -4.49 9.55 5.99
CA ILE A 536 -3.37 9.17 5.13
C ILE A 536 -3.10 10.23 4.06
N ASP A 537 -1.83 10.51 3.82
CA ASP A 537 -1.38 11.29 2.67
C ASP A 537 -1.41 10.39 1.40
N PRO A 538 -2.31 10.65 0.42
CA PRO A 538 -2.41 9.83 -0.78
C PRO A 538 -1.13 9.81 -1.62
N MET A 539 -0.30 10.85 -1.53
CA MET A 539 0.93 10.94 -2.32
C MET A 539 1.97 9.92 -1.86
N LYS A 540 2.00 9.60 -0.56
CA LYS A 540 2.81 8.49 -0.05
C LYS A 540 2.35 7.17 -0.65
N ILE A 541 1.04 6.94 -0.74
CA ILE A 541 0.48 5.74 -1.39
C ILE A 541 0.82 5.70 -2.87
N CYS A 542 0.84 6.84 -3.56
CA CYS A 542 1.29 6.92 -4.95
C CYS A 542 2.76 6.51 -5.12
N ASP A 543 3.64 6.86 -4.18
CA ASP A 543 5.06 6.42 -4.21
C ASP A 543 5.19 4.90 -4.04
N PHE A 544 4.37 4.32 -3.16
CA PHE A 544 4.27 2.87 -3.05
C PHE A 544 3.78 2.24 -4.34
N ALA A 545 2.73 2.77 -4.94
CA ALA A 545 2.18 2.28 -6.20
C ALA A 545 3.22 2.33 -7.33
N TYR A 546 3.93 3.45 -7.45
CA TYR A 546 5.05 3.64 -8.38
C TYR A 546 6.14 2.58 -8.17
N TYR A 547 6.58 2.38 -6.92
CA TYR A 547 7.61 1.41 -6.60
C TYR A 547 7.19 -0.02 -6.93
N PHE A 548 5.99 -0.41 -6.49
CA PHE A 548 5.50 -1.77 -6.63
C PHE A 548 5.27 -2.13 -8.09
N MET A 549 4.76 -1.19 -8.89
CA MET A 549 4.55 -1.40 -10.31
C MET A 549 5.87 -1.64 -11.04
N LYS A 550 6.90 -0.83 -10.78
CA LYS A 550 8.24 -1.03 -11.38
C LYS A 550 8.87 -2.38 -11.01
N LYS A 551 8.61 -2.89 -9.81
CA LYS A 551 9.26 -4.10 -9.30
C LYS A 551 8.48 -5.39 -9.53
N TYR A 552 7.15 -5.33 -9.53
CA TYR A 552 6.28 -6.50 -9.53
C TYR A 552 5.21 -6.47 -10.62
N TYR A 553 5.51 -5.79 -11.73
CA TYR A 553 4.62 -5.59 -12.86
C TYR A 553 3.79 -6.85 -13.18
N VAL A 554 2.47 -6.70 -13.13
CA VAL A 554 1.53 -7.73 -13.56
C VAL A 554 1.54 -7.74 -15.09
N GLN A 555 2.28 -8.67 -15.69
CA GLN A 555 2.14 -8.95 -17.11
C GLN A 555 0.74 -9.52 -17.34
N GLU A 556 -0.04 -8.90 -18.22
CA GLU A 556 -1.19 -9.58 -18.79
C GLU A 556 -0.68 -10.77 -19.61
N PRO A 557 -1.44 -11.88 -19.67
CA PRO A 557 -1.18 -12.87 -20.71
C PRO A 557 -1.15 -12.12 -22.03
N LYS A 558 -0.08 -12.28 -22.81
CA LYS A 558 -0.08 -11.80 -24.19
C LYS A 558 -1.34 -12.35 -24.83
N GLU A 559 -2.30 -11.49 -25.15
CA GLU A 559 -3.32 -11.87 -26.11
C GLU A 559 -2.54 -12.33 -27.34
N GLU A 560 -2.71 -13.59 -27.74
CA GLU A 560 -2.35 -14.03 -29.08
C GLU A 560 -2.87 -12.96 -30.04
N GLU A 561 -1.97 -12.42 -30.88
CA GLU A 561 -2.19 -11.34 -31.85
C GLU A 561 -3.66 -11.13 -32.22
N LYS A 562 -4.40 -10.42 -31.35
CA LYS A 562 -5.57 -9.69 -31.79
C LYS A 562 -4.95 -8.50 -32.49
N LYS A 563 -4.96 -8.62 -33.83
CA LYS A 563 -4.64 -7.58 -34.81
C LYS A 563 -4.78 -6.19 -34.20
N GLU A 564 -3.79 -5.35 -34.46
CA GLU A 564 -3.83 -3.90 -34.25
C GLU A 564 -5.26 -3.36 -34.33
N VAL A 565 -5.83 -3.03 -33.18
CA VAL A 565 -6.99 -2.16 -33.09
C VAL A 565 -6.49 -0.90 -32.39
N HIS A 566 -5.75 -0.09 -33.15
CA HIS A 566 -5.72 1.37 -33.04
C HIS A 566 -5.06 1.96 -34.30
N GLU A 567 -5.47 1.47 -35.47
CA GLU A 567 -5.71 2.33 -36.63
C GLU A 567 -7.21 2.22 -36.93
N ASP A 568 -7.85 3.34 -37.23
CA ASP A 568 -9.29 3.52 -37.46
C ASP A 568 -10.22 3.47 -36.23
N LEU A 569 -10.13 4.51 -35.38
CA LEU A 569 -11.35 5.19 -34.91
C LEU A 569 -11.79 6.24 -35.95
N LYS A 570 -11.91 5.81 -37.22
CA LYS A 570 -12.74 6.48 -38.21
C LYS A 570 -14.15 5.98 -38.02
N TYR A 571 -14.93 6.66 -37.20
CA TYR A 571 -16.38 6.47 -37.19
C TYR A 571 -16.97 7.06 -38.47
N GLU A 572 -16.92 6.30 -39.58
CA GLU A 572 -17.75 6.54 -40.76
C GLU A 572 -19.22 6.17 -40.47
N PHE A 573 -19.89 6.92 -39.58
CA PHE A 573 -21.34 6.77 -39.37
C PHE A 573 -22.18 7.91 -39.96
N PHE A 574 -21.58 8.93 -40.57
CA PHE A 574 -22.32 10.06 -41.19
C PHE A 574 -22.16 10.22 -42.71
N LYS A 575 -21.56 9.26 -43.42
CA LYS A 575 -21.41 9.36 -44.88
C LYS A 575 -22.59 8.83 -45.70
N LEU A 576 -23.70 8.43 -45.06
CA LEU A 576 -24.84 7.80 -45.74
C LEU A 576 -26.13 8.63 -45.77
N TYR A 577 -26.08 9.94 -45.48
CA TYR A 577 -27.26 10.82 -45.61
C TYR A 577 -27.01 12.18 -46.26
N CYS A 578 -25.95 12.32 -47.07
CA CYS A 578 -25.74 13.46 -47.96
C CYS A 578 -25.03 13.02 -49.25
N GLU A 579 -25.68 12.16 -50.04
CA GLU A 579 -25.54 12.10 -51.50
C GLU A 579 -26.93 11.91 -52.13
#